data_AF-A0A0N5A1P2-F1
#
_entry.id   AF-A0A0N5A1P2-F1
#
_cell.length_a   1.000
_cell.length_b   1.000
_cell.length_c   1.000
_cell.angle_alpha   90.00
_cell.angle_beta   90.00
_cell.angle_gamma   90.00
#
_symmetry.space_group_name_H-M   'P 1'
#
loop_
_entity.id
_entity.type
_entity.pdbx_description
1 polymer ?
#
loop_
_entity_poly.entity_id
_entity_poly.type
_entity_poly.pdbx_seq_one_letter_code
_entity_poly.pdbx_strand_id
1 'polypeptide(L)'
;MKFNNIKREHDKGELSTSRDDSNVTNFRTSSLSETEDDEEISEIVSMETGNSSVQESIHKILTQHKYSPTRKTSKETFHKNVRWESLSSNLFVENLPPQTSKHKIEATFGSYGPLTHIEVSKPNLGNKGKKFAYVQFSSKKDAERAFKGMRREKFYGCEIKMSFAEQYDEYTEIIYYPPCMKIFFPPKYDTGLPFNAVPTPGAKKFLGKRGLLKPTDVGFNDVGYKESVKMYISNSVVQVVMPEEPAQVKMINQLVMDYIEQGNQSDEFLYHLEKEIKSMNPKEKHAQFLKNIFTHGTIESNFYHWRIFSILNGDTFESWMTTPYRIFKNGPVWIPPTLNQDKKLDSMPECFYDRAYNHKNNYFNKNKKKFYL
;
A
#
# COMPACT_ATOMS: atom_id res chain seq x y z
N MET A 1 -13.28 26.10 -4.74
CA MET A 1 -13.53 26.07 -3.28
C MET A 1 -12.66 27.16 -2.67
N LYS A 2 -13.24 28.14 -1.98
CA LYS A 2 -12.48 29.29 -1.43
C LYS A 2 -11.60 28.84 -0.26
N PHE A 3 -10.28 28.96 -0.40
CA PHE A 3 -9.35 28.89 0.73
C PHE A 3 -9.21 30.31 1.29
N ASN A 4 -9.78 30.58 2.46
CA ASN A 4 -9.64 31.88 3.11
C ASN A 4 -8.23 32.00 3.73
N ASN A 5 -7.50 33.04 3.32
CA ASN A 5 -6.19 33.42 3.82
C ASN A 5 -6.19 33.65 5.34
N ILE A 6 -5.37 32.89 6.06
CA ILE A 6 -5.05 33.12 7.47
C ILE A 6 -3.86 34.09 7.52
N LYS A 7 -4.10 35.32 8.00
CA LYS A 7 -3.04 36.29 8.32
C LYS A 7 -2.15 35.72 9.42
N ARG A 8 -0.83 35.67 9.20
CA ARG A 8 0.18 35.47 10.26
C ARG A 8 0.75 36.83 10.67
N GLU A 9 0.76 37.09 11.97
CA GLU A 9 1.49 38.20 12.58
C GLU A 9 2.99 37.94 12.47
N HIS A 10 3.73 38.98 12.10
CA HIS A 10 5.18 38.99 12.05
C HIS A 10 5.75 39.13 13.45
N ASP A 11 6.72 38.28 13.80
CA ASP A 11 7.72 38.64 14.80
C ASP A 11 9.12 38.45 14.20
N LYS A 12 9.95 39.48 14.34
CA LYS A 12 11.25 39.65 13.67
C LYS A 12 12.36 39.06 14.53
N GLY A 13 13.26 38.31 13.91
CA GLY A 13 14.54 37.90 14.48
C GLY A 13 15.55 37.64 13.37
N GLU A 14 16.38 38.63 13.09
CA GLU A 14 17.54 38.57 12.20
C GLU A 14 18.64 37.68 12.80
N LEU A 15 19.37 36.93 11.96
CA LEU A 15 20.83 36.82 12.08
C LEU A 15 21.47 36.30 10.77
N SER A 16 22.68 36.79 10.54
CA SER A 16 23.46 36.93 9.30
C SER A 16 24.48 35.81 8.98
N THR A 17 24.53 35.43 7.69
CA THR A 17 25.69 35.35 6.74
C THR A 17 26.99 34.55 7.03
N SER A 18 27.39 33.69 6.06
CA SER A 18 28.73 33.57 5.37
C SER A 18 28.71 32.30 4.47
N ARG A 19 28.75 32.33 3.13
CA ARG A 19 29.88 32.44 2.16
C ARG A 19 31.03 31.42 2.30
N ASP A 20 31.19 30.58 1.26
CA ASP A 20 32.40 30.29 0.42
C ASP A 20 32.15 29.00 -0.41
N ASP A 21 32.06 29.04 -1.75
CA ASP A 21 33.10 28.81 -2.80
C ASP A 21 33.80 27.43 -2.70
N SER A 22 34.04 26.58 -3.71
CA SER A 22 34.13 26.69 -5.19
C SER A 22 34.43 25.29 -5.82
N ASN A 23 34.45 25.24 -7.17
CA ASN A 23 35.05 24.24 -8.12
C ASN A 23 34.20 23.00 -8.50
N VAL A 24 33.66 22.84 -9.72
CA VAL A 24 34.21 22.84 -11.11
C VAL A 24 35.13 21.65 -11.41
N THR A 25 34.65 20.70 -12.24
CA THR A 25 35.29 20.28 -13.51
C THR A 25 34.32 19.47 -14.39
N ASN A 26 34.25 19.87 -15.66
CA ASN A 26 33.59 19.20 -16.79
C ASN A 26 34.36 17.94 -17.25
N PHE A 27 33.68 16.97 -17.90
CA PHE A 27 33.96 16.60 -19.30
C PHE A 27 32.89 15.63 -19.87
N ARG A 28 32.31 16.09 -20.99
CA ARG A 28 31.72 15.42 -22.18
C ARG A 28 32.15 13.95 -22.44
N THR A 29 31.48 13.07 -23.21
CA THR A 29 30.27 13.01 -24.07
C THR A 29 30.19 11.59 -24.67
N SER A 30 28.99 11.19 -25.15
CA SER A 30 28.73 10.31 -26.31
C SER A 30 28.89 8.79 -26.13
N SER A 31 28.09 7.89 -26.70
CA SER A 31 26.76 7.82 -27.37
C SER A 31 26.55 6.33 -27.75
N LEU A 32 25.29 5.87 -27.85
CA LEU A 32 24.77 4.79 -28.73
C LEU A 32 25.29 3.34 -28.47
N SER A 33 24.59 2.23 -28.72
CA SER A 33 23.20 1.81 -28.97
C SER A 33 23.28 0.29 -29.24
N GLU A 34 22.31 -0.51 -28.78
CA GLU A 34 21.72 -1.71 -29.45
C GLU A 34 22.67 -2.86 -29.91
N THR A 35 22.44 -4.18 -29.83
CA THR A 35 21.28 -5.10 -29.89
C THR A 35 21.74 -6.50 -29.42
N GLU A 36 20.79 -7.26 -28.86
CA GLU A 36 20.41 -8.68 -29.07
C GLU A 36 21.37 -9.76 -29.64
N ASP A 37 21.17 -10.96 -29.07
CA ASP A 37 21.20 -12.33 -29.64
C ASP A 37 22.36 -13.32 -29.34
N ASP A 38 21.87 -14.55 -29.17
CA ASP A 38 22.44 -15.76 -28.58
C ASP A 38 23.39 -16.57 -29.50
N GLU A 39 23.95 -17.64 -28.92
CA GLU A 39 24.51 -18.85 -29.55
C GLU A 39 25.91 -18.77 -30.20
N GLU A 40 26.93 -19.26 -29.50
CA GLU A 40 27.72 -20.40 -30.00
C GLU A 40 28.52 -21.10 -28.89
N ILE A 41 28.18 -22.35 -28.64
CA ILE A 41 28.94 -23.32 -27.83
C ILE A 41 29.75 -24.19 -28.80
N SER A 42 31.01 -24.44 -28.42
CA SER A 42 31.90 -25.54 -28.83
C SER A 42 32.70 -25.43 -30.13
N GLU A 43 34.00 -25.17 -29.99
CA GLU A 43 35.17 -25.89 -30.53
C GLU A 43 36.43 -25.13 -30.04
N ILE A 44 37.58 -25.64 -29.59
CA ILE A 44 38.15 -26.96 -29.33
C ILE A 44 39.29 -26.72 -28.32
N VAL A 45 39.43 -27.62 -27.35
CA VAL A 45 40.56 -27.72 -26.40
C VAL A 45 41.81 -28.23 -27.12
N SER A 46 42.98 -27.62 -26.90
CA SER A 46 44.21 -28.30 -26.40
C SER A 46 45.47 -27.45 -26.57
N MET A 47 46.11 -27.06 -25.46
CA MET A 47 47.49 -27.43 -25.12
C MET A 47 47.87 -26.95 -23.71
N GLU A 48 48.08 -27.93 -22.82
CA GLU A 48 49.00 -27.98 -21.66
C GLU A 48 48.90 -26.93 -20.53
N THR A 49 48.16 -27.24 -19.45
CA THR A 49 48.68 -27.87 -18.21
C THR A 49 47.68 -27.75 -17.05
N GLY A 50 47.31 -28.89 -16.45
CA GLY A 50 47.02 -29.05 -15.02
C GLY A 50 45.76 -28.42 -14.41
N ASN A 51 44.62 -29.14 -14.42
CA ASN A 51 43.89 -29.41 -13.16
C ASN A 51 42.80 -30.49 -13.31
N SER A 52 43.12 -31.71 -12.86
CA SER A 52 42.21 -32.88 -12.83
C SER A 52 40.98 -32.68 -11.94
N SER A 53 40.95 -31.66 -11.08
CA SER A 53 39.85 -31.39 -10.13
C SER A 53 38.64 -30.67 -10.78
N VAL A 54 38.82 -30.02 -11.93
CA VAL A 54 37.78 -29.18 -12.53
C VAL A 54 36.90 -29.99 -13.49
N GLN A 55 37.47 -30.94 -14.24
CA GLN A 55 36.71 -31.80 -15.15
C GLN A 55 35.80 -32.82 -14.43
N GLU A 56 36.23 -33.33 -13.27
CA GLU A 56 35.39 -34.17 -12.41
C GLU A 56 34.21 -33.39 -11.80
N SER A 57 34.39 -32.09 -11.56
CA SER A 57 33.34 -31.21 -11.03
C SER A 57 32.27 -30.91 -12.08
N ILE A 58 32.64 -30.73 -13.34
CA ILE A 58 31.70 -30.46 -14.45
C ILE A 58 30.88 -31.73 -14.79
N HIS A 59 31.49 -32.91 -14.77
CA HIS A 59 30.77 -34.18 -14.98
C HIS A 59 29.78 -34.49 -13.85
N LYS A 60 30.06 -34.06 -12.60
CA LYS A 60 29.15 -34.15 -11.46
C LYS A 60 27.97 -33.18 -11.55
N ILE A 61 28.16 -31.98 -12.12
CA ILE A 61 27.10 -30.97 -12.26
C ILE A 61 26.10 -31.39 -13.35
N LEU A 62 26.59 -31.92 -14.47
CA LEU A 62 25.75 -32.30 -15.63
C LEU A 62 24.96 -33.60 -15.44
N THR A 63 25.29 -34.41 -14.44
CA THR A 63 24.56 -35.65 -14.10
C THR A 63 23.45 -35.45 -13.06
N GLN A 64 23.31 -34.25 -12.46
CA GLN A 64 22.33 -33.99 -11.39
C GLN A 64 20.96 -33.47 -11.86
N HIS A 65 20.79 -33.10 -13.15
CA HIS A 65 19.52 -32.60 -13.70
C HIS A 65 18.74 -33.63 -14.53
N LYS A 66 18.43 -34.78 -13.95
CA LYS A 66 17.33 -35.64 -14.42
C LYS A 66 16.59 -36.25 -13.25
N TYR A 67 15.55 -35.61 -12.72
CA TYR A 67 14.48 -36.32 -12.00
C TYR A 67 13.15 -35.52 -12.00
N SER A 68 12.17 -36.07 -12.70
CA SER A 68 10.73 -35.83 -12.51
C SER A 68 10.18 -36.76 -11.40
N PRO A 69 8.99 -36.50 -10.83
CA PRO A 69 8.74 -36.74 -9.41
C PRO A 69 8.20 -38.14 -9.13
N THR A 70 8.78 -38.83 -8.14
CA THR A 70 8.10 -39.91 -7.42
C THR A 70 8.35 -39.81 -5.92
N ARG A 71 7.25 -39.67 -5.19
CA ARG A 71 7.18 -39.57 -3.73
C ARG A 71 7.19 -40.97 -3.14
N LYS A 72 8.22 -41.38 -2.37
CA LYS A 72 8.09 -42.29 -1.20
C LYS A 72 9.22 -42.07 -0.18
N THR A 73 8.79 -41.58 0.99
CA THR A 73 9.33 -41.73 2.35
C THR A 73 10.67 -42.47 2.58
N SER A 74 11.63 -41.75 3.16
CA SER A 74 12.42 -42.22 4.30
C SER A 74 12.80 -41.02 5.18
N LYS A 75 12.56 -41.19 6.49
CA LYS A 75 12.93 -40.22 7.52
C LYS A 75 14.42 -40.38 7.78
N GLU A 76 15.23 -39.40 7.38
CA GLU A 76 16.53 -39.18 8.00
C GLU A 76 16.69 -37.70 8.37
N THR A 77 16.88 -37.53 9.66
CA THR A 77 16.96 -36.31 10.45
C THR A 77 18.11 -35.41 10.03
N PHE A 78 17.81 -34.37 9.25
CA PHE A 78 18.58 -33.12 9.23
C PHE A 78 17.89 -32.06 10.11
N HIS A 79 17.53 -32.42 11.35
CA HIS A 79 17.23 -31.43 12.38
C HIS A 79 18.54 -30.84 12.90
N LYS A 80 19.14 -29.93 12.13
CA LYS A 80 20.00 -28.91 12.73
C LYS A 80 19.08 -27.86 13.36
N ASN A 81 19.33 -27.57 14.63
CA ASN A 81 18.60 -26.66 15.52
C ASN A 81 18.47 -25.22 14.96
N VAL A 82 17.62 -25.01 13.97
CA VAL A 82 17.23 -23.66 13.56
C VAL A 82 16.01 -23.26 14.36
N ARG A 83 16.19 -22.27 15.25
CA ARG A 83 15.11 -21.68 16.03
C ARG A 83 14.34 -20.72 15.14
N TRP A 84 13.38 -21.24 14.37
CA TRP A 84 12.56 -20.46 13.44
C TRP A 84 11.80 -19.30 14.09
N GLU A 85 11.61 -19.34 15.41
CA GLU A 85 11.03 -18.27 16.23
C GLU A 85 11.70 -16.91 16.03
N SER A 86 12.99 -16.87 15.68
CA SER A 86 13.72 -15.63 15.45
C SER A 86 13.94 -15.28 13.97
N LEU A 87 13.52 -16.12 13.02
CA LEU A 87 13.87 -15.96 11.61
C LEU A 87 12.68 -16.00 10.63
N SER A 88 11.57 -16.64 10.99
CA SER A 88 10.49 -16.93 10.03
C SER A 88 9.26 -16.04 10.19
N SER A 89 8.64 -15.66 9.06
CA SER A 89 7.31 -15.07 9.01
C SER A 89 6.19 -16.11 8.78
N ASN A 90 6.52 -17.40 8.78
CA ASN A 90 5.58 -18.50 8.53
C ASN A 90 5.14 -19.19 9.84
N LEU A 91 3.84 -19.37 10.00
CA LEU A 91 3.21 -20.05 11.13
C LEU A 91 2.55 -21.35 10.69
N PHE A 92 2.84 -22.43 11.41
CA PHE A 92 2.10 -23.67 11.35
C PHE A 92 1.01 -23.68 12.42
N VAL A 93 -0.24 -23.91 12.01
CA VAL A 93 -1.43 -23.85 12.86
C VAL A 93 -2.11 -25.20 12.87
N GLU A 94 -2.18 -25.82 14.04
CA GLU A 94 -2.77 -27.15 14.26
C GLU A 94 -4.08 -27.08 15.05
N ASN A 95 -4.79 -28.21 15.06
CA ASN A 95 -6.06 -28.40 15.78
C ASN A 95 -7.17 -27.46 15.26
N LEU A 96 -7.16 -27.17 13.96
CA LEU A 96 -8.21 -26.37 13.33
C LEU A 96 -9.49 -27.21 13.18
N PRO A 97 -10.68 -26.61 13.38
CA PRO A 97 -11.96 -27.27 13.12
C PRO A 97 -12.06 -27.78 11.67
N PRO A 98 -12.74 -28.92 11.41
CA PRO A 98 -12.93 -29.46 10.05
C PRO A 98 -13.57 -28.45 9.08
N GLN A 99 -14.45 -27.60 9.58
CA GLN A 99 -15.15 -26.54 8.84
C GLN A 99 -14.30 -25.27 8.63
N THR A 100 -12.99 -25.33 8.90
CA THR A 100 -12.07 -24.22 8.63
C THR A 100 -11.82 -24.10 7.13
N SER A 101 -12.05 -22.90 6.60
CA SER A 101 -11.79 -22.50 5.22
C SER A 101 -10.64 -21.49 5.17
N LYS A 102 -10.03 -21.34 4.00
CA LYS A 102 -9.00 -20.30 3.75
C LYS A 102 -9.48 -18.91 4.20
N HIS A 103 -10.72 -18.55 3.86
CA HIS A 103 -11.32 -17.26 4.27
C HIS A 103 -11.39 -17.05 5.80
N LYS A 104 -11.62 -18.09 6.61
CA LYS A 104 -11.61 -17.96 8.08
C LYS A 104 -10.20 -17.70 8.62
N ILE A 105 -9.20 -18.31 7.99
CA ILE A 105 -7.79 -18.06 8.28
C ILE A 105 -7.41 -16.64 7.87
N GLU A 106 -7.76 -16.21 6.66
CA GLU A 106 -7.57 -14.83 6.17
C GLU A 106 -8.19 -13.81 7.12
N ALA A 107 -9.45 -13.98 7.52
CA ALA A 107 -10.13 -13.05 8.41
C ALA A 107 -9.44 -12.95 9.78
N THR A 108 -8.99 -14.09 10.33
CA THR A 108 -8.43 -14.12 11.70
C THR A 108 -6.96 -13.72 11.71
N PHE A 109 -6.12 -14.37 10.93
CA PHE A 109 -4.68 -14.12 10.89
C PHE A 109 -4.34 -12.85 10.10
N GLY A 110 -5.09 -12.57 9.04
CA GLY A 110 -4.97 -11.32 8.29
C GLY A 110 -5.45 -10.09 9.06
N SER A 111 -6.03 -10.23 10.25
CA SER A 111 -6.21 -9.09 11.15
C SER A 111 -4.89 -8.57 11.72
N TYR A 112 -3.86 -9.42 11.79
CA TYR A 112 -2.54 -9.07 12.32
C TYR A 112 -1.64 -8.42 11.28
N GLY A 113 -1.74 -8.76 10.00
CA GLY A 113 -0.87 -8.23 8.96
C GLY A 113 -1.18 -8.77 7.57
N PRO A 114 -0.52 -8.23 6.53
CA PRO A 114 -0.60 -8.77 5.18
C PRO A 114 -0.09 -10.21 5.11
N LEU A 115 -0.77 -11.04 4.32
CA LEU A 115 -0.43 -12.45 4.14
C LEU A 115 0.08 -12.69 2.71
N THR A 116 1.14 -13.47 2.58
CA THR A 116 1.70 -13.88 1.28
C THR A 116 1.27 -15.30 0.90
N HIS A 117 1.05 -16.18 1.88
CA HIS A 117 0.65 -17.54 1.62
C HIS A 117 -0.30 -18.09 2.68
N ILE A 118 -1.29 -18.88 2.22
CA ILE A 118 -2.18 -19.63 3.10
C ILE A 118 -2.48 -20.98 2.45
N GLU A 119 -2.10 -22.04 3.13
CA GLU A 119 -2.48 -23.41 2.78
C GLU A 119 -3.31 -24.01 3.91
N VAL A 120 -4.53 -24.47 3.60
CA VAL A 120 -5.36 -25.20 4.57
C VAL A 120 -5.46 -26.64 4.11
N SER A 121 -4.93 -27.57 4.90
CA SER A 121 -4.89 -28.97 4.52
C SER A 121 -6.24 -29.66 4.71
N LYS A 122 -6.44 -30.74 3.95
CA LYS A 122 -7.66 -31.55 4.01
C LYS A 122 -7.71 -32.33 5.33
N PRO A 123 -8.91 -32.60 5.88
CA PRO A 123 -9.04 -33.40 7.09
C PRO A 123 -8.59 -34.83 6.78
N ASN A 124 -7.56 -35.32 7.46
CA ASN A 124 -7.11 -36.70 7.33
C ASN A 124 -8.04 -37.62 8.13
N LEU A 125 -8.48 -38.74 7.54
CA LEU A 125 -9.37 -39.71 8.20
C LEU A 125 -8.77 -40.25 9.52
N GLY A 126 -7.45 -40.36 9.62
CA GLY A 126 -6.76 -40.83 10.84
C GLY A 126 -6.63 -39.79 11.97
N ASN A 127 -6.81 -38.49 11.68
CA ASN A 127 -6.52 -37.42 12.63
C ASN A 127 -7.81 -36.74 13.13
N LYS A 128 -8.78 -37.53 13.63
CA LYS A 128 -10.05 -37.09 14.26
C LYS A 128 -10.80 -35.95 13.52
N GLY A 129 -10.66 -35.84 12.20
CA GLY A 129 -11.26 -34.76 11.39
C GLY A 129 -10.68 -33.36 11.60
N LYS A 130 -9.52 -33.21 12.25
CA LYS A 130 -8.87 -31.92 12.50
C LYS A 130 -8.01 -31.50 11.31
N LYS A 131 -8.03 -30.21 11.00
CA LYS A 131 -7.21 -29.59 9.96
C LYS A 131 -5.96 -28.95 10.56
N PHE A 132 -5.01 -28.66 9.69
CA PHE A 132 -3.88 -27.77 9.95
C PHE A 132 -3.77 -26.76 8.81
N ALA A 133 -3.04 -25.67 9.05
CA ALA A 133 -2.79 -24.65 8.05
C ALA A 133 -1.37 -24.08 8.17
N TYR A 134 -0.82 -23.67 7.05
CA TYR A 134 0.35 -22.81 6.98
C TYR A 134 -0.10 -21.38 6.66
N VAL A 135 0.44 -20.40 7.39
CA VAL A 135 0.12 -18.98 7.25
C VAL A 135 1.40 -18.19 7.22
N GLN A 136 1.73 -17.65 6.05
CA GLN A 136 2.90 -16.81 5.87
C GLN A 136 2.50 -15.33 5.84
N PHE A 137 3.11 -14.56 6.72
CA PHE A 137 2.99 -13.11 6.73
C PHE A 137 4.06 -12.49 5.82
N SER A 138 3.73 -11.33 5.26
CA SER A 138 4.69 -10.51 4.54
C SER A 138 5.77 -9.92 5.45
N SER A 139 5.49 -9.84 6.76
CA SER A 139 6.44 -9.36 7.76
C SER A 139 6.53 -10.29 8.95
N LYS A 140 7.76 -10.56 9.39
CA LYS A 140 8.05 -11.32 10.61
C LYS A 140 7.40 -10.69 11.85
N LYS A 141 7.41 -9.36 11.96
CA LYS A 141 6.80 -8.65 13.10
C LYS A 141 5.30 -8.97 13.22
N ASP A 142 4.62 -9.13 12.09
CA ASP A 142 3.19 -9.43 12.06
C ASP A 142 2.92 -10.88 12.46
N ALA A 143 3.75 -11.83 12.01
CA ALA A 143 3.71 -13.22 12.44
C ALA A 143 3.93 -13.36 13.96
N GLU A 144 4.90 -12.64 14.54
CA GLU A 144 5.14 -12.64 15.97
C GLU A 144 3.94 -12.08 16.77
N ARG A 145 3.31 -11.01 16.27
CA ARG A 145 2.10 -10.45 16.89
C ARG A 145 0.93 -11.42 16.81
N ALA A 146 0.73 -12.08 15.67
CA ALA A 146 -0.30 -13.11 15.50
C ALA A 146 -0.06 -14.30 16.44
N PHE A 147 1.18 -14.77 16.54
CA PHE A 147 1.56 -15.87 17.42
C PHE A 147 1.27 -15.54 18.89
N LYS A 148 1.67 -14.35 19.36
CA LYS A 148 1.41 -13.89 20.74
C LYS A 148 -0.09 -13.70 21.00
N GLY A 149 -0.81 -13.09 20.06
CA GLY A 149 -2.23 -12.79 20.19
C GLY A 149 -3.14 -14.03 20.17
N MET A 150 -2.82 -15.02 19.33
CA MET A 150 -3.67 -16.20 19.14
C MET A 150 -3.36 -17.38 20.08
N ARG A 151 -2.21 -17.39 20.79
CA ARG A 151 -1.76 -18.52 21.63
C ARG A 151 -2.70 -18.87 22.80
N ARG A 152 -3.49 -17.91 23.27
CA ARG A 152 -4.46 -18.12 24.38
C ARG A 152 -5.91 -17.98 23.92
N GLU A 153 -6.12 -17.97 22.62
CA GLU A 153 -7.41 -17.66 22.02
C GLU A 153 -8.09 -18.90 21.43
N LYS A 154 -9.42 -18.95 21.54
CA LYS A 154 -10.22 -20.00 20.90
C LYS A 154 -10.52 -19.60 19.47
N PHE A 155 -10.01 -20.36 18.51
CA PHE A 155 -10.36 -20.22 17.10
C PHE A 155 -11.67 -20.98 16.82
N TYR A 156 -12.77 -20.26 16.63
CA TYR A 156 -14.11 -20.84 16.40
C TYR A 156 -14.50 -21.91 17.45
N GLY A 157 -14.15 -21.68 18.71
CA GLY A 157 -14.44 -22.58 19.83
C GLY A 157 -13.38 -23.65 20.10
N CYS A 158 -12.38 -23.81 19.23
CA CYS A 158 -11.29 -24.77 19.40
C CYS A 158 -9.98 -24.07 19.82
N GLU A 159 -9.26 -24.68 20.75
CA GLU A 159 -7.91 -24.24 21.11
C GLU A 159 -6.92 -24.65 20.04
N ILE A 160 -6.31 -23.69 19.35
CA ILE A 160 -5.32 -23.98 18.32
C ILE A 160 -3.93 -24.08 18.93
N LYS A 161 -3.09 -24.91 18.32
CA LYS A 161 -1.65 -24.92 18.61
C LYS A 161 -0.93 -24.25 17.46
N MET A 162 0.09 -23.46 17.77
CA MET A 162 0.88 -22.77 16.75
C MET A 162 2.37 -22.96 17.03
N SER A 163 3.15 -23.05 15.96
CA SER A 163 4.61 -22.99 15.97
C SER A 163 5.10 -22.19 14.78
N PHE A 164 6.30 -21.63 14.87
CA PHE A 164 6.98 -21.10 13.70
C PHE A 164 7.44 -22.26 12.81
N ALA A 165 7.30 -22.09 11.50
CA ALA A 165 7.71 -23.06 10.50
C ALA A 165 8.84 -22.49 9.63
N GLU A 166 9.46 -23.34 8.81
CA GLU A 166 10.40 -22.90 7.78
C GLU A 166 9.73 -21.88 6.84
N GLN A 167 10.48 -20.85 6.47
CA GLN A 167 9.99 -19.81 5.56
C GLN A 167 10.01 -20.35 4.12
N TYR A 168 8.94 -20.08 3.38
CA TYR A 168 8.89 -20.37 1.96
C TYR A 168 9.29 -19.11 1.19
N ASP A 169 10.48 -19.11 0.60
CA ASP A 169 11.00 -17.96 -0.14
C ASP A 169 10.29 -17.75 -1.50
N GLU A 170 9.56 -18.74 -1.98
CA GLU A 170 8.75 -18.66 -3.20
C GLU A 170 7.52 -17.73 -3.07
N TYR A 171 7.01 -17.49 -1.86
CA TYR A 171 5.79 -16.68 -1.64
C TYR A 171 6.10 -15.28 -1.12
N THR A 172 6.55 -14.41 -2.02
CA THR A 172 6.86 -13.00 -1.73
C THR A 172 5.69 -12.04 -2.01
N GLU A 173 4.73 -12.45 -2.85
CA GLU A 173 3.60 -11.60 -3.22
C GLU A 173 2.50 -11.61 -2.15
N ILE A 174 1.98 -10.43 -1.82
CA ILE A 174 0.89 -10.29 -0.85
C ILE A 174 -0.44 -10.67 -1.52
N ILE A 175 -1.02 -11.78 -1.07
CA ILE A 175 -2.32 -12.26 -1.54
C ILE A 175 -3.50 -11.68 -0.75
N TYR A 176 -3.24 -11.15 0.45
CA TYR A 176 -4.27 -10.59 1.32
C TYR A 176 -3.79 -9.35 2.05
N TYR A 177 -4.51 -8.24 1.86
CA TYR A 177 -4.38 -7.04 2.68
C TYR A 177 -5.51 -6.96 3.73
N PRO A 178 -5.17 -6.68 5.00
CA PRO A 178 -6.15 -6.42 6.05
C PRO A 178 -7.10 -5.28 5.65
N PRO A 179 -8.40 -5.33 6.01
CA PRO A 179 -9.36 -4.28 5.64
C PRO A 179 -8.95 -2.86 6.08
N CYS A 180 -8.24 -2.73 7.20
CA CYS A 180 -7.72 -1.45 7.68
C CYS A 180 -6.57 -0.90 6.84
N MET A 181 -5.83 -1.76 6.13
CA MET A 181 -4.75 -1.35 5.23
C MET A 181 -5.25 -1.04 3.82
N LYS A 182 -6.45 -1.52 3.45
CA LYS A 182 -7.05 -1.21 2.14
C LYS A 182 -7.28 0.28 1.89
N ILE A 183 -7.31 1.10 2.96
CA ILE A 183 -7.47 2.57 2.87
C ILE A 183 -6.26 3.27 2.25
N PHE A 184 -5.09 2.62 2.23
CA PHE A 184 -3.85 3.14 1.64
C PHE A 184 -3.76 2.91 0.13
N PHE A 185 -4.78 2.29 -0.45
CA PHE A 185 -4.85 2.05 -1.89
C PHE A 185 -5.95 2.92 -2.48
N PRO A 186 -5.71 3.61 -3.60
CA PRO A 186 -6.76 4.32 -4.30
C PRO A 186 -7.86 3.34 -4.75
N PRO A 187 -9.14 3.76 -4.75
CA PRO A 187 -10.21 2.91 -5.24
C PRO A 187 -10.08 2.71 -6.75
N LYS A 188 -10.34 1.48 -7.22
CA LYS A 188 -10.33 1.14 -8.66
C LYS A 188 -11.60 1.61 -9.41
N TYR A 189 -12.48 2.32 -8.73
CA TYR A 189 -13.77 2.75 -9.23
C TYR A 189 -14.11 4.12 -8.63
N ASP A 190 -15.04 4.83 -9.26
CA ASP A 190 -15.59 6.04 -8.71
C ASP A 190 -16.54 5.72 -7.55
N THR A 191 -16.19 6.23 -6.37
CA THR A 191 -16.97 6.09 -5.13
C THR A 191 -18.21 6.98 -5.11
N GLY A 192 -18.31 7.96 -6.02
CA GLY A 192 -19.32 9.00 -6.04
C GLY A 192 -19.17 10.01 -4.89
N LEU A 193 -18.08 9.92 -4.11
CA LEU A 193 -17.78 10.86 -3.05
C LEU A 193 -16.82 11.96 -3.54
N PRO A 194 -16.85 13.16 -2.91
CA PRO A 194 -15.86 14.19 -3.19
C PRO A 194 -14.44 13.65 -3.08
N PHE A 195 -13.58 14.03 -4.02
CA PHE A 195 -12.18 13.58 -4.10
C PHE A 195 -12.03 12.06 -4.26
N ASN A 196 -13.08 11.39 -4.76
CA ASN A 196 -13.16 9.93 -4.84
C ASN A 196 -12.81 9.24 -3.50
N ALA A 197 -13.23 9.86 -2.39
CA ALA A 197 -12.86 9.40 -1.06
C ALA A 197 -13.43 8.01 -0.75
N VAL A 198 -12.63 7.15 -0.12
CA VAL A 198 -13.03 5.80 0.27
C VAL A 198 -13.62 5.82 1.69
N PRO A 199 -14.88 5.41 1.88
CA PRO A 199 -15.48 5.35 3.21
C PRO A 199 -14.80 4.27 4.07
N THR A 200 -14.48 4.60 5.33
CA THR A 200 -13.95 3.60 6.27
C THR A 200 -14.98 2.49 6.53
N PRO A 201 -14.57 1.28 6.95
CA PRO A 201 -15.50 0.16 7.18
C PRO A 201 -16.68 0.48 8.11
N GLY A 202 -16.50 1.42 9.05
CA GLY A 202 -17.54 1.88 9.98
C GLY A 202 -18.41 3.03 9.48
N ALA A 203 -18.10 3.64 8.33
CA ALA A 203 -18.82 4.81 7.82
C ALA A 203 -20.22 4.48 7.30
N LYS A 204 -20.43 3.26 6.75
CA LYS A 204 -21.71 2.83 6.16
C LYS A 204 -22.92 3.01 7.08
N LYS A 205 -22.71 2.97 8.41
CA LYS A 205 -23.77 3.20 9.40
C LYS A 205 -24.44 4.58 9.30
N PHE A 206 -23.73 5.59 8.78
CA PHE A 206 -24.23 6.96 8.72
C PHE A 206 -25.26 7.15 7.59
N LEU A 207 -25.12 6.46 6.45
CA LEU A 207 -26.09 6.54 5.34
C LEU A 207 -27.28 5.60 5.49
N GLY A 208 -27.18 4.59 6.37
CA GLY A 208 -28.23 3.60 6.57
C GLY A 208 -28.66 2.91 5.27
N LYS A 209 -29.96 2.59 5.15
CA LYS A 209 -30.54 1.97 3.94
C LYS A 209 -30.74 2.97 2.78
N ARG A 210 -30.70 4.28 3.05
CA ARG A 210 -31.00 5.33 2.08
C ARG A 210 -29.88 5.49 1.06
N GLY A 211 -28.62 5.24 1.46
CA GLY A 211 -27.46 5.36 0.58
C GLY A 211 -27.15 6.80 0.19
N LEU A 212 -26.22 6.97 -0.76
CA LEU A 212 -25.97 8.26 -1.41
C LEU A 212 -27.08 8.53 -2.42
N LEU A 213 -27.53 9.79 -2.48
CA LEU A 213 -28.44 10.23 -3.52
C LEU A 213 -27.78 10.11 -4.89
N LYS A 214 -28.56 9.69 -5.87
CA LYS A 214 -28.22 9.68 -7.28
C LYS A 214 -28.66 10.99 -7.94
N PRO A 215 -28.12 11.33 -9.12
CA PRO A 215 -28.54 12.52 -9.86
C PRO A 215 -30.05 12.59 -10.14
N THR A 216 -30.74 11.46 -10.14
CA THR A 216 -32.20 11.34 -10.36
C THR A 216 -33.04 11.68 -9.13
N ASP A 217 -32.44 11.84 -7.95
CA ASP A 217 -33.20 11.99 -6.71
C ASP A 217 -33.66 13.44 -6.49
N VAL A 218 -34.88 13.60 -5.96
CA VAL A 218 -35.64 14.86 -5.96
C VAL A 218 -35.16 15.96 -4.98
N GLY A 219 -33.97 15.82 -4.39
CA GLY A 219 -33.28 16.95 -3.78
C GLY A 219 -32.47 16.67 -2.49
N PHE A 220 -31.49 17.56 -2.27
CA PHE A 220 -30.55 17.53 -1.15
C PHE A 220 -31.05 18.26 0.11
N ASN A 221 -32.28 18.80 0.12
CA ASN A 221 -32.72 19.75 1.15
C ASN A 221 -33.06 19.14 2.52
N ASP A 222 -33.13 17.82 2.62
CA ASP A 222 -33.33 17.09 3.87
C ASP A 222 -32.14 17.29 4.84
N VAL A 223 -32.40 17.89 6.00
CA VAL A 223 -31.36 18.21 7.01
C VAL A 223 -30.70 16.94 7.56
N GLY A 224 -31.48 15.90 7.82
CA GLY A 224 -30.97 14.63 8.34
C GLY A 224 -30.08 13.90 7.33
N TYR A 225 -30.44 13.97 6.04
CA TYR A 225 -29.60 13.47 4.96
C TYR A 225 -28.29 14.25 4.87
N LYS A 226 -28.35 15.60 4.88
CA LYS A 226 -27.13 16.44 4.87
C LYS A 226 -26.19 16.09 6.01
N GLU A 227 -26.71 15.91 7.23
CA GLU A 227 -25.92 15.52 8.39
C GLU A 227 -25.34 14.10 8.23
N SER A 228 -26.14 13.16 7.72
CA SER A 228 -25.72 11.79 7.45
C SER A 228 -24.57 11.73 6.43
N VAL A 229 -24.68 12.48 5.33
CA VAL A 229 -23.64 12.61 4.31
C VAL A 229 -22.39 13.28 4.87
N LYS A 230 -22.56 14.36 5.65
CA LYS A 230 -21.43 15.02 6.33
C LYS A 230 -20.69 14.04 7.25
N MET A 231 -21.41 13.24 8.03
CA MET A 231 -20.79 12.21 8.87
C MET A 231 -20.13 11.12 8.03
N TYR A 232 -20.75 10.71 6.92
CA TYR A 232 -20.19 9.74 6.00
C TYR A 232 -18.85 10.21 5.38
N ILE A 233 -18.81 11.44 4.86
CA ILE A 233 -17.60 12.06 4.28
C ILE A 233 -16.54 12.29 5.37
N SER A 234 -16.93 12.72 6.56
CA SER A 234 -15.96 12.87 7.66
C SER A 234 -15.34 11.53 8.10
N ASN A 235 -15.94 10.40 7.74
CA ASN A 235 -15.43 9.06 8.02
C ASN A 235 -14.93 8.37 6.73
N SER A 236 -14.51 9.14 5.73
CA SER A 236 -13.82 8.64 4.53
C SER A 236 -12.37 9.14 4.44
N VAL A 237 -11.62 8.50 3.56
CA VAL A 237 -10.17 8.68 3.39
C VAL A 237 -9.87 8.97 1.92
N VAL A 238 -8.94 9.88 1.65
CA VAL A 238 -8.37 10.11 0.32
C VAL A 238 -6.90 9.72 0.38
N GLN A 239 -6.54 8.61 -0.27
CA GLN A 239 -5.14 8.30 -0.51
C GLN A 239 -4.63 9.21 -1.62
N VAL A 240 -3.62 10.03 -1.32
CA VAL A 240 -2.94 10.82 -2.32
C VAL A 240 -1.95 9.91 -3.04
N VAL A 241 -2.06 9.87 -4.35
CA VAL A 241 -1.19 9.09 -5.23
C VAL A 241 -0.46 10.07 -6.12
N MET A 242 0.85 9.91 -6.23
CA MET A 242 1.64 10.69 -7.18
C MET A 242 1.34 10.19 -8.60
N PRO A 243 1.17 11.08 -9.60
CA PRO A 243 1.10 10.69 -11.00
C PRO A 243 2.27 9.78 -11.39
N GLU A 244 2.01 8.81 -12.27
CA GLU A 244 3.00 7.79 -12.69
C GLU A 244 4.21 8.42 -13.39
N GLU A 245 3.97 9.45 -14.21
CA GLU A 245 5.01 10.10 -14.99
C GLU A 245 5.68 11.25 -14.22
N PRO A 246 7.02 11.27 -14.07
CA PRO A 246 7.73 12.37 -13.41
C PRO A 246 7.47 13.74 -14.06
N ALA A 247 7.24 13.78 -15.37
CA ALA A 247 6.89 15.00 -16.09
C ALA A 247 5.54 15.59 -15.62
N GLN A 248 4.56 14.74 -15.30
CA GLN A 248 3.26 15.15 -14.79
C GLN A 248 3.38 15.76 -13.39
N VAL A 249 4.21 15.16 -12.53
CA VAL A 249 4.51 15.70 -11.19
C VAL A 249 5.12 17.10 -11.30
N LYS A 250 6.09 17.29 -12.21
CA LYS A 250 6.70 18.61 -12.47
C LYS A 250 5.69 19.63 -12.97
N MET A 251 4.81 19.25 -13.91
CA MET A 251 3.75 20.13 -14.41
C MET A 251 2.80 20.57 -13.28
N ILE A 252 2.38 19.64 -12.41
CA ILE A 252 1.51 19.99 -11.27
C ILE A 252 2.26 20.90 -10.29
N ASN A 253 3.53 20.62 -9.99
CA ASN A 253 4.30 21.49 -9.10
C ASN A 253 4.44 22.91 -9.68
N GLN A 254 4.67 23.05 -10.99
CA GLN A 254 4.70 24.37 -11.65
C GLN A 254 3.34 25.07 -11.54
N LEU A 255 2.24 24.37 -11.82
CA LEU A 255 0.90 24.92 -11.69
C LEU A 255 0.58 25.36 -10.25
N VAL A 256 1.09 24.63 -9.25
CA VAL A 256 0.97 25.00 -7.82
C VAL A 256 1.74 26.29 -7.54
N MET A 257 2.97 26.43 -8.06
CA MET A 257 3.75 27.67 -7.92
C MET A 257 3.02 28.84 -8.57
N ASP A 258 2.59 28.67 -9.82
CA ASP A 258 1.85 29.71 -10.56
C ASP A 258 0.60 30.12 -9.77
N TYR A 259 -0.17 29.16 -9.26
CA TYR A 259 -1.36 29.44 -8.44
C TYR A 259 -1.04 30.26 -7.18
N ILE A 260 0.05 29.95 -6.49
CA ILE A 260 0.47 30.67 -5.27
C ILE A 260 0.97 32.07 -5.61
N GLU A 261 1.73 32.22 -6.70
CA GLU A 261 2.26 33.51 -7.16
C GLU A 261 1.16 34.50 -7.56
N GLN A 262 0.05 34.02 -8.14
CA GLN A 262 -1.08 34.87 -8.50
C GLN A 262 -1.79 35.50 -7.28
N GLY A 263 -1.65 34.91 -6.08
CA GLY A 263 -2.22 35.42 -4.84
C GLY A 263 -3.73 35.69 -4.93
N ASN A 264 -4.13 36.96 -4.97
CA ASN A 264 -5.54 37.35 -5.04
C ASN A 264 -6.20 37.10 -6.41
N GLN A 265 -5.41 36.91 -7.48
CA GLN A 265 -5.90 36.64 -8.83
C GLN A 265 -5.99 35.15 -9.16
N SER A 266 -5.76 34.28 -8.17
CA SER A 266 -5.70 32.83 -8.36
C SER A 266 -6.98 32.24 -8.96
N ASP A 267 -8.15 32.74 -8.57
CA ASP A 267 -9.44 32.26 -9.08
C ASP A 267 -9.66 32.63 -10.56
N GLU A 268 -9.21 33.81 -10.98
CA GLU A 268 -9.28 34.27 -12.37
C GLU A 268 -8.29 33.48 -13.24
N PHE A 269 -7.07 33.27 -12.74
CA PHE A 269 -6.07 32.41 -13.39
C PHE A 269 -6.62 31.00 -13.66
N LEU A 270 -7.21 30.35 -12.64
CA LEU A 270 -7.78 29.01 -12.82
C LEU A 270 -8.93 28.97 -13.83
N TYR A 271 -9.78 30.00 -13.84
CA TYR A 271 -10.87 30.10 -14.81
C TYR A 271 -10.36 30.17 -16.25
N HIS A 272 -9.35 31.00 -16.51
CA HIS A 272 -8.75 31.11 -17.84
C HIS A 272 -8.05 29.82 -18.27
N LEU A 273 -7.30 29.21 -17.35
CA LEU A 273 -6.61 27.94 -17.60
C LEU A 273 -7.59 26.81 -17.92
N GLU A 274 -8.68 26.68 -17.16
CA GLU A 274 -9.71 25.67 -17.41
C GLU A 274 -10.39 25.87 -18.79
N LYS A 275 -10.63 27.13 -19.17
CA LYS A 275 -11.20 27.47 -20.49
C LYS A 275 -10.26 27.05 -21.62
N GLU A 276 -8.96 27.30 -21.50
CA GLU A 276 -7.96 26.93 -22.48
C GLU A 276 -7.85 25.41 -22.64
N ILE A 277 -7.79 24.69 -21.52
CA ILE A 277 -7.75 23.21 -21.50
C ILE A 277 -9.00 22.59 -22.13
N LYS A 278 -10.17 23.21 -21.97
CA LYS A 278 -11.42 22.77 -22.63
C LYS A 278 -11.38 22.96 -24.14
N SER A 279 -10.70 23.98 -24.64
CA SER A 279 -10.52 24.24 -26.07
C SER A 279 -9.40 23.44 -26.74
N MET A 280 -8.54 22.80 -25.94
CA MET A 280 -7.38 22.04 -26.42
C MET A 280 -7.79 20.79 -27.22
N ASN A 281 -6.99 20.45 -28.23
CA ASN A 281 -7.25 19.29 -29.07
C ASN A 281 -7.06 17.99 -28.26
N PRO A 282 -8.05 17.07 -28.22
CA PRO A 282 -7.92 15.80 -27.49
C PRO A 282 -6.75 14.92 -27.93
N LYS A 283 -6.21 15.12 -29.14
CA LYS A 283 -5.07 14.35 -29.67
C LYS A 283 -3.72 14.78 -29.11
N GLU A 284 -3.63 15.90 -28.40
CA GLU A 284 -2.37 16.36 -27.81
C GLU A 284 -1.95 15.45 -26.65
N LYS A 285 -0.64 15.20 -26.54
CA LYS A 285 -0.04 14.25 -25.58
C LYS A 285 -0.48 14.49 -24.13
N HIS A 286 -0.65 15.74 -23.73
CA HIS A 286 -0.97 16.13 -22.35
C HIS A 286 -2.43 16.59 -22.17
N ALA A 287 -3.25 16.62 -23.21
CA ALA A 287 -4.61 17.15 -23.13
C ALA A 287 -5.47 16.38 -22.11
N GLN A 288 -5.40 15.05 -22.10
CA GLN A 288 -6.16 14.25 -21.14
C GLN A 288 -5.67 14.46 -19.70
N PHE A 289 -4.36 14.52 -19.51
CA PHE A 289 -3.74 14.79 -18.21
C PHE A 289 -4.18 16.16 -17.65
N LEU A 290 -4.12 17.21 -18.46
CA LEU A 290 -4.56 18.55 -18.08
C LEU A 290 -6.06 18.58 -17.76
N LYS A 291 -6.89 17.88 -18.55
CA LYS A 291 -8.31 17.70 -18.24
C LYS A 291 -8.53 16.98 -16.92
N ASN A 292 -7.71 15.98 -16.59
CA ASN A 292 -7.80 15.23 -15.35
C ASN A 292 -7.52 16.11 -14.12
N ILE A 293 -6.59 17.07 -14.18
CA ILE A 293 -6.32 18.01 -13.07
C ILE A 293 -7.60 18.73 -12.61
N PHE A 294 -8.44 19.13 -13.56
CA PHE A 294 -9.72 19.83 -13.32
C PHE A 294 -10.93 18.90 -13.21
N THR A 295 -10.72 17.59 -13.34
CA THR A 295 -11.77 16.58 -13.16
C THR A 295 -11.73 16.06 -11.73
N HIS A 296 -12.80 16.26 -10.97
CA HIS A 296 -12.86 15.87 -9.56
C HIS A 296 -12.60 14.37 -9.35
N GLY A 297 -11.81 14.03 -8.33
CA GLY A 297 -11.59 12.65 -7.91
C GLY A 297 -10.58 11.84 -8.74
N THR A 298 -9.98 12.45 -9.76
CA THR A 298 -8.83 11.87 -10.46
C THR A 298 -7.56 11.91 -9.59
N ILE A 299 -6.55 11.12 -9.96
CA ILE A 299 -5.25 11.10 -9.28
C ILE A 299 -4.61 12.49 -9.36
N GLU A 300 -4.62 13.09 -10.54
CA GLU A 300 -4.03 14.39 -10.85
C GLU A 300 -4.71 15.51 -10.08
N SER A 301 -6.05 15.52 -10.04
CA SER A 301 -6.81 16.52 -9.31
C SER A 301 -6.56 16.41 -7.81
N ASN A 302 -6.64 15.20 -7.26
CA ASN A 302 -6.39 15.00 -5.83
C ASN A 302 -4.95 15.37 -5.44
N PHE A 303 -3.97 14.98 -6.26
CA PHE A 303 -2.57 15.34 -6.05
C PHE A 303 -2.37 16.86 -6.09
N TYR A 304 -2.94 17.55 -7.09
CA TYR A 304 -2.90 19.01 -7.18
C TYR A 304 -3.49 19.72 -5.96
N HIS A 305 -4.70 19.34 -5.53
CA HIS A 305 -5.35 19.94 -4.36
C HIS A 305 -4.56 19.70 -3.08
N TRP A 306 -4.07 18.46 -2.88
CA TRP A 306 -3.20 18.14 -1.76
C TRP A 306 -1.91 18.97 -1.80
N ARG A 307 -1.31 19.13 -2.99
CA ARG A 307 -0.04 19.82 -3.16
C ARG A 307 -0.15 21.31 -2.85
N ILE A 308 -1.21 21.98 -3.28
CA ILE A 308 -1.50 23.36 -2.88
C ILE A 308 -1.54 23.44 -1.35
N PHE A 309 -2.33 22.58 -0.69
CA PHE A 309 -2.46 22.63 0.76
C PHE A 309 -1.13 22.35 1.47
N SER A 310 -0.39 21.35 1.02
CA SER A 310 0.92 20.95 1.56
C SER A 310 1.90 22.12 1.53
N ILE A 311 2.09 22.75 0.36
CA ILE A 311 3.00 23.90 0.22
C ILE A 311 2.53 25.10 1.05
N LEU A 312 1.24 25.43 1.04
CA LEU A 312 0.69 26.53 1.84
C LEU A 312 0.85 26.32 3.37
N ASN A 313 1.00 25.06 3.81
CA ASN A 313 1.26 24.72 5.21
C ASN A 313 2.75 24.55 5.55
N GLY A 314 3.66 24.83 4.61
CA GLY A 314 5.10 24.88 4.86
C GLY A 314 5.87 23.61 4.49
N ASP A 315 5.24 22.65 3.82
CA ASP A 315 5.97 21.54 3.20
C ASP A 315 6.76 22.05 1.97
N THR A 316 7.75 21.27 1.52
CA THR A 316 8.52 21.54 0.30
C THR A 316 8.17 20.55 -0.81
N PHE A 317 8.78 20.75 -1.99
CA PHE A 317 8.59 19.80 -3.09
C PHE A 317 9.22 18.42 -2.83
N GLU A 318 10.20 18.35 -1.95
CA GLU A 318 10.99 17.14 -1.69
C GLU A 318 10.68 16.52 -0.31
N SER A 319 10.09 17.29 0.60
CA SER A 319 9.82 16.88 1.98
C SER A 319 8.46 17.40 2.43
N TRP A 320 7.63 16.51 2.95
CA TRP A 320 6.28 16.84 3.40
C TRP A 320 5.85 16.01 4.61
N MET A 321 4.84 16.50 5.31
CA MET A 321 4.18 15.76 6.38
C MET A 321 3.59 14.44 5.87
N THR A 322 3.96 13.32 6.50
CA THR A 322 3.50 11.97 6.13
C THR A 322 2.36 11.44 6.99
N THR A 323 2.04 12.13 8.10
CA THR A 323 0.91 11.77 8.96
C THR A 323 -0.41 12.12 8.28
N PRO A 324 -1.44 11.27 8.33
CA PRO A 324 -2.76 11.60 7.79
C PRO A 324 -3.39 12.83 8.46
N TYR A 325 -4.03 13.71 7.69
CA TYR A 325 -4.67 14.95 8.19
C TYR A 325 -5.89 15.36 7.37
N ARG A 326 -6.62 16.38 7.82
CA ARG A 326 -7.79 16.93 7.10
C ARG A 326 -7.45 18.30 6.51
N ILE A 327 -7.64 18.45 5.21
CA ILE A 327 -7.45 19.72 4.49
C ILE A 327 -8.56 20.73 4.85
N PHE A 328 -9.79 20.26 5.08
CA PHE A 328 -10.93 21.12 5.42
C PHE A 328 -11.84 20.50 6.49
N LYS A 329 -12.55 21.35 7.22
CA LYS A 329 -13.40 20.96 8.35
C LYS A 329 -14.52 20.02 7.90
N ASN A 330 -14.63 18.86 8.56
CA ASN A 330 -15.58 17.79 8.22
C ASN A 330 -15.36 17.15 6.83
N GLY A 331 -14.22 17.42 6.17
CA GLY A 331 -13.80 16.72 4.96
C GLY A 331 -13.23 15.33 5.24
N PRO A 332 -12.85 14.56 4.21
CA PRO A 332 -12.17 13.28 4.40
C PRO A 332 -10.78 13.47 5.03
N VAL A 333 -10.23 12.37 5.56
CA VAL A 333 -8.82 12.31 5.99
C VAL A 333 -7.96 12.05 4.76
N TRP A 334 -7.00 12.93 4.49
CA TRP A 334 -6.04 12.81 3.42
C TRP A 334 -4.81 12.05 3.94
N ILE A 335 -4.40 11.02 3.20
CA ILE A 335 -3.17 10.28 3.45
C ILE A 335 -2.15 10.74 2.41
N PRO A 336 -1.11 11.49 2.84
CA PRO A 336 -0.03 11.92 1.96
C PRO A 336 0.67 10.74 1.28
N PRO A 337 1.25 10.93 0.09
CA PRO A 337 2.04 9.89 -0.55
C PRO A 337 3.30 9.62 0.26
N THR A 338 3.77 8.38 0.28
CA THR A 338 5.05 8.04 0.91
C THR A 338 6.20 8.47 0.01
N LEU A 339 7.26 9.04 0.60
CA LEU A 339 8.48 9.44 -0.13
C LEU A 339 9.12 8.26 -0.87
N ASN A 340 9.00 7.05 -0.31
CA ASN A 340 9.35 5.81 -0.98
C ASN A 340 8.08 5.17 -1.51
N GLN A 341 7.78 5.35 -2.80
CA GLN A 341 6.70 4.62 -3.47
C GLN A 341 6.95 3.10 -3.47
N ASP A 342 8.22 2.69 -3.36
CA ASP A 342 8.66 1.29 -3.32
C ASP A 342 8.54 0.62 -1.95
N LYS A 343 8.18 1.36 -0.89
CA LYS A 343 7.82 0.71 0.37
C LYS A 343 6.47 0.03 0.17
N LYS A 344 6.51 -1.19 -0.38
CA LYS A 344 5.40 -2.13 -0.34
C LYS A 344 4.85 -2.09 1.08
N LEU A 345 3.54 -1.95 1.21
CA LEU A 345 2.85 -1.95 2.48
C LEU A 345 2.83 -3.39 3.06
N ASP A 346 4.03 -3.89 3.33
CA ASP A 346 4.44 -5.27 3.61
C ASP A 346 4.24 -5.67 5.07
N SER A 347 3.92 -4.69 5.91
CA SER A 347 3.72 -4.84 7.32
C SER A 347 2.57 -3.95 7.77
N MET A 348 1.86 -4.39 8.80
CA MET A 348 0.85 -3.56 9.44
C MET A 348 1.53 -2.31 10.05
N PRO A 349 1.00 -1.10 9.79
CA PRO A 349 1.45 0.10 10.49
C PRO A 349 1.18 0.02 12.00
N GLU A 350 2.07 0.60 12.81
CA GLU A 350 1.96 0.56 14.28
C GLU A 350 0.64 1.16 14.80
N CYS A 351 0.13 2.20 14.14
CA CYS A 351 -1.16 2.82 14.49
C CYS A 351 -2.37 1.88 14.35
N PHE A 352 -2.21 0.72 13.71
CA PHE A 352 -3.25 -0.30 13.60
C PHE A 352 -3.02 -1.54 14.48
N TYR A 353 -1.95 -1.58 15.28
CA TYR A 353 -1.65 -2.73 16.13
C TYR A 353 -2.78 -3.02 17.11
N ASP A 354 -3.35 -2.01 17.76
CA ASP A 354 -4.47 -2.20 18.69
C ASP A 354 -5.74 -2.72 18.00
N ARG A 355 -5.92 -2.42 16.71
CA ARG A 355 -7.06 -2.90 15.93
C ARG A 355 -6.89 -4.36 15.53
N ALA A 356 -5.66 -4.79 15.23
CA ALA A 356 -5.33 -6.19 15.02
C ALA A 356 -5.66 -7.06 16.23
N TYR A 357 -5.36 -6.59 17.45
CA TYR A 357 -5.64 -7.33 18.68
C TYR A 357 -7.13 -7.40 19.04
N ASN A 358 -7.96 -6.47 18.54
CA ASN A 358 -9.37 -6.34 18.89
C ASN A 358 -10.34 -6.92 17.86
N HIS A 359 -9.91 -7.88 17.02
CA HIS A 359 -10.73 -8.52 15.97
C HIS A 359 -12.11 -9.05 16.47
N LYS A 360 -12.24 -9.35 17.76
CA LYS A 360 -13.50 -9.81 18.40
C LYS A 360 -14.61 -8.75 18.51
N ASN A 361 -14.27 -7.46 18.53
CA ASN A 361 -15.26 -6.41 18.79
C ASN A 361 -16.21 -6.14 17.62
N ASN A 362 -16.00 -6.75 16.45
CA ASN A 362 -16.94 -6.67 15.33
C ASN A 362 -18.04 -7.74 15.36
N TYR A 363 -17.95 -8.77 16.22
CA TYR A 363 -19.01 -9.79 16.35
C TYR A 363 -19.79 -9.71 17.67
N PHE A 364 -19.25 -9.06 18.71
CA PHE A 364 -19.98 -8.84 19.97
C PHE A 364 -19.48 -7.58 20.68
N ASN A 365 -19.87 -6.38 20.22
CA ASN A 365 -20.19 -5.30 21.18
C ASN A 365 -20.87 -4.10 20.51
N LYS A 366 -22.19 -4.03 20.71
CA LYS A 366 -22.87 -2.76 20.96
C LYS A 366 -22.30 -2.21 22.27
N ASN A 367 -21.22 -1.42 22.25
CA ASN A 367 -21.00 -0.30 23.19
C ASN A 367 -19.62 0.35 23.01
N LYS A 368 -19.68 1.64 22.66
CA LYS A 368 -18.74 2.73 22.95
C LYS A 368 -17.26 2.37 23.19
N LYS A 369 -16.41 2.74 22.22
CA LYS A 369 -15.37 3.77 22.39
C LYS A 369 -15.07 4.39 21.01
N LYS A 370 -15.27 5.70 20.91
CA LYS A 370 -14.93 6.50 19.73
C LYS A 370 -13.41 6.53 19.62
N PHE A 371 -12.86 5.97 18.55
CA PHE A 371 -11.55 6.36 18.06
C PHE A 371 -11.78 7.03 16.71
N TYR A 372 -11.48 8.31 16.69
CA TYR A 372 -11.40 9.12 15.49
C TYR A 372 -10.18 8.63 14.70
N LEU A 373 -10.42 8.29 13.44
CA LEU A 373 -9.39 8.31 12.40
C LEU A 373 -9.38 9.71 11.78
#